data_AF-A0A2T2S6C2-F1
#
_entry.id   AF-A0A2T2S6C2-F1
#
_cell.length_a   1.000
_cell.length_b   1.000
_cell.length_c   1.000
_cell.angle_alpha   90.00
_cell.angle_beta   90.00
_cell.angle_gamma   90.00
#
_symmetry.space_group_name_H-M   'P 1'
#
loop_
_entity.id
_entity.type
_entity.pdbx_description
1 polymer ?
#
loop_
_entity_poly.entity_id
_entity_poly.type
_entity_poly.pdbx_seq_one_letter_code
_entity_poly.pdbx_strand_id
1 'polypeptide(L)'
;RRPRGVRCARHVRRELCRREQPMNGRKPIRRCSPKNKNPMIAVRPPEYFPRLQYMALLQRVDHFVLADTFPYRRQSFQNRSKLRSPQGWHWITIPIFGRRDGAPLREVEIKTEGRWLEKHWRSFLYNYRTTMYFEFFEASFRPFFEQTWTHLSPCTCRTVKLLAELFGLETPVTRASQLDGAPASLAETVQATGADVLAVPEQDASSAALPEVGVQTVAYEHPTYHQNFGGFEAGMSAADLVFNYGREARRILASGVVTKRAEDPPHG
;
A
#
# COMPACT_ATOMS: atom_id res chain seq x y z
N ARG A 1 -15.61 -48.09 -65.01
CA ARG A 1 -14.13 -48.09 -65.05
C ARG A 1 -13.62 -48.49 -63.65
N ARG A 2 -13.09 -49.70 -63.48
CA ARG A 2 -12.33 -50.12 -62.26
C ARG A 2 -10.90 -49.51 -62.32
N PRO A 3 -10.00 -49.56 -61.31
CA PRO A 3 -10.01 -50.42 -60.11
C PRO A 3 -9.32 -49.90 -58.81
N ARG A 4 -9.32 -50.77 -57.77
CA ARG A 4 -8.27 -51.00 -56.73
C ARG A 4 -7.98 -49.86 -55.72
N GLY A 5 -7.81 -50.09 -54.42
CA GLY A 5 -7.66 -51.35 -53.70
C GLY A 5 -6.75 -51.20 -52.47
N VAL A 6 -7.37 -51.43 -51.31
CA VAL A 6 -6.93 -52.35 -50.24
C VAL A 6 -5.80 -51.94 -49.28
N ARG A 7 -6.15 -51.95 -47.98
CA ARG A 7 -5.58 -52.68 -46.82
C ARG A 7 -5.96 -51.88 -45.56
N CYS A 8 -6.35 -52.39 -44.39
CA CYS A 8 -6.58 -53.71 -43.79
C CYS A 8 -7.45 -53.38 -42.54
N ALA A 9 -8.60 -54.03 -42.26
CA ALA A 9 -8.74 -55.12 -41.27
C ALA A 9 -7.80 -55.02 -40.06
N ARG A 10 -8.18 -55.18 -38.79
CA ARG A 10 -9.35 -55.74 -38.09
C ARG A 10 -9.04 -55.60 -36.58
N HIS A 11 -10.08 -55.48 -35.74
CA HIS A 11 -10.24 -56.05 -34.38
C HIS A 11 -9.09 -55.88 -33.34
N VAL A 12 -9.33 -55.50 -32.09
CA VAL A 12 -10.06 -56.26 -31.04
C VAL A 12 -10.37 -55.34 -29.85
N ARG A 13 -11.57 -55.53 -29.30
CA ARG A 13 -12.10 -55.32 -27.93
C ARG A 13 -11.14 -54.79 -26.84
N ARG A 14 -11.64 -53.90 -25.96
CA ARG A 14 -12.24 -54.24 -24.64
C ARG A 14 -12.57 -52.99 -23.80
N GLU A 15 -13.75 -53.06 -23.20
CA GLU A 15 -14.14 -52.63 -21.85
C GLU A 15 -13.79 -51.22 -21.36
N LEU A 16 -14.87 -50.45 -21.21
CA LEU A 16 -15.02 -49.32 -20.30
C LEU A 16 -14.66 -49.71 -18.85
N CYS A 17 -13.68 -49.04 -18.26
CA CYS A 17 -13.74 -48.73 -16.83
C CYS A 17 -12.92 -47.46 -16.53
N ARG A 18 -13.56 -46.55 -15.80
CA ARG A 18 -13.11 -45.21 -15.42
C ARG A 18 -11.78 -45.23 -14.66
N ARG A 19 -10.84 -44.34 -15.01
CA ARG A 19 -9.95 -43.66 -14.06
C ARG A 19 -9.60 -42.26 -14.57
N GLU A 20 -9.84 -41.29 -13.70
CA GLU A 20 -9.53 -39.87 -13.84
C GLU A 20 -8.02 -39.65 -13.97
N GLN A 21 -7.62 -38.76 -14.87
CA GLN A 21 -6.32 -38.10 -14.85
C GLN A 21 -6.54 -36.59 -14.73
N PRO A 22 -6.03 -35.90 -13.69
CA PRO A 22 -5.88 -34.46 -13.76
C PRO A 22 -4.62 -34.11 -14.57
N MET A 23 -4.82 -33.26 -15.57
CA MET A 23 -3.77 -32.66 -16.40
C MET A 23 -2.82 -31.83 -15.52
N ASN A 24 -1.56 -32.25 -15.53
CA ASN A 24 -0.43 -31.55 -14.95
C ASN A 24 -0.10 -30.30 -15.76
N GLY A 25 0.18 -29.17 -15.09
CA GLY A 25 0.50 -27.92 -15.79
C GLY A 25 0.79 -26.71 -14.90
N ARG A 26 1.27 -26.89 -13.66
CA ARG A 26 1.86 -25.78 -12.89
C ARG A 26 3.35 -25.73 -13.16
N LYS A 27 3.79 -24.72 -13.93
CA LYS A 27 5.21 -24.34 -14.02
C LYS A 27 5.73 -24.13 -12.58
N PRO A 28 6.89 -24.68 -12.21
CA PRO A 28 7.45 -24.42 -10.89
C PRO A 28 7.78 -22.94 -10.79
N ILE A 29 7.23 -22.30 -9.75
CA ILE A 29 7.67 -20.99 -9.29
C ILE A 29 9.18 -21.09 -9.12
N ARG A 30 9.94 -20.30 -9.89
CA ARG A 30 11.39 -20.21 -9.73
C ARG A 30 11.65 -19.71 -8.30
N ARG A 31 11.95 -20.62 -7.38
CA ARG A 31 12.60 -20.30 -6.13
C ARG A 31 14.01 -19.84 -6.47
N CYS A 32 14.20 -18.54 -6.57
CA CYS A 32 15.53 -17.97 -6.36
C CYS A 32 15.88 -18.21 -4.90
N SER A 33 16.88 -19.05 -4.65
CA SER A 33 17.53 -19.20 -3.35
C SER A 33 18.24 -17.89 -2.93
N PRO A 34 18.44 -17.68 -1.62
CA PRO A 34 18.51 -16.36 -1.03
C PRO A 34 19.90 -15.74 -1.22
N LYS A 35 19.93 -14.43 -1.50
CA LYS A 35 21.02 -13.61 -0.99
C LYS A 35 20.59 -13.24 0.43
N ASN A 36 21.27 -13.76 1.44
CA ASN A 36 21.14 -13.30 2.83
C ASN A 36 21.55 -11.83 2.91
N LYS A 37 20.62 -10.94 2.59
CA LYS A 37 20.61 -9.57 3.09
C LYS A 37 19.36 -9.46 3.93
N ASN A 38 19.50 -8.99 5.16
CA ASN A 38 18.31 -8.70 5.94
C ASN A 38 17.53 -7.58 5.24
N PRO A 39 16.19 -7.58 5.34
CA PRO A 39 15.36 -6.68 4.55
C PRO A 39 15.60 -5.22 4.93
N MET A 40 15.56 -4.32 3.95
CA MET A 40 15.37 -2.91 4.23
C MET A 40 13.90 -2.68 4.58
N ILE A 41 13.63 -2.14 5.76
CA ILE A 41 12.27 -1.92 6.24
C ILE A 41 11.95 -0.44 6.39
N ALA A 42 10.65 -0.12 6.35
CA ALA A 42 10.15 1.15 6.89
C ALA A 42 9.03 0.85 7.90
N VAL A 43 9.04 1.59 9.01
CA VAL A 43 8.06 1.45 10.09
C VAL A 43 7.30 2.77 10.22
N ARG A 44 6.00 2.78 9.92
CA ARG A 44 5.16 3.99 10.00
C ARG A 44 3.80 3.68 10.60
N PRO A 45 3.22 4.58 11.40
CA PRO A 45 1.81 4.47 11.76
C PRO A 45 0.94 4.44 10.49
N PRO A 46 -0.13 3.64 10.43
CA PRO A 46 -1.03 3.65 9.29
C PRO A 46 -1.73 5.02 9.16
N GLU A 47 -1.68 5.61 7.97
CA GLU A 47 -2.38 6.86 7.64
C GLU A 47 -3.75 6.57 6.99
N TYR A 48 -4.76 7.39 7.29
CA TYR A 48 -6.04 7.37 6.60
C TYR A 48 -5.87 7.96 5.21
N PHE A 49 -6.00 7.13 4.16
CA PHE A 49 -5.70 7.48 2.77
C PHE A 49 -4.38 8.27 2.62
N PRO A 50 -3.23 7.58 2.73
CA PRO A 50 -1.91 8.20 2.84
C PRO A 50 -1.55 9.15 1.71
N ARG A 51 -0.62 10.07 1.99
CA ARG A 51 -0.03 10.97 0.99
C ARG A 51 1.00 10.27 0.10
N LEU A 52 1.37 10.90 -1.02
CA LEU A 52 2.35 10.36 -1.96
C LEU A 52 3.69 10.01 -1.29
N GLN A 53 4.24 10.87 -0.43
CA GLN A 53 5.50 10.58 0.27
C GLN A 53 5.45 9.27 1.08
N TYR A 54 4.31 8.96 1.69
CA TYR A 54 4.11 7.72 2.45
C TYR A 54 4.13 6.50 1.52
N MET A 55 3.40 6.59 0.40
CA MET A 55 3.34 5.52 -0.59
C MET A 55 4.69 5.33 -1.30
N ALA A 56 5.46 6.41 -1.50
CA ALA A 56 6.79 6.37 -2.08
C ALA A 56 7.79 5.67 -1.15
N LEU A 57 7.74 5.96 0.16
CA LEU A 57 8.53 5.20 1.15
C LEU A 57 8.16 3.72 1.13
N LEU A 58 6.85 3.40 1.08
CA LEU A 58 6.37 2.03 0.96
C LEU A 58 6.92 1.34 -0.29
N GLN A 59 6.92 2.01 -1.45
CA GLN A 59 7.47 1.47 -2.69
C GLN A 59 8.99 1.22 -2.63
N ARG A 60 9.73 1.90 -1.75
CA ARG A 60 11.20 1.85 -1.72
C ARG A 60 11.77 0.74 -0.86
N VAL A 61 10.99 0.14 0.03
CA VAL A 61 11.48 -0.86 1.01
C VAL A 61 11.11 -2.29 0.60
N ASP A 62 11.86 -3.25 1.16
CA ASP A 62 11.61 -4.68 0.96
C ASP A 62 10.44 -5.16 1.83
N HIS A 63 10.19 -4.52 2.97
CA HIS A 63 9.07 -4.82 3.86
C HIS A 63 8.58 -3.56 4.59
N PHE A 64 7.28 -3.30 4.56
CA PHE A 64 6.67 -2.17 5.24
C PHE A 64 5.89 -2.61 6.48
N VAL A 65 6.21 -2.03 7.64
CA VAL A 65 5.54 -2.33 8.90
C VAL A 65 4.60 -1.18 9.29
N LEU A 66 3.32 -1.50 9.40
CA LEU A 66 2.29 -0.61 9.92
C LEU A 66 2.32 -0.63 11.45
N ALA A 67 2.81 0.45 12.02
CA ALA A 67 3.03 0.62 13.46
C ALA A 67 1.72 0.88 14.23
N ASP A 68 0.80 -0.09 14.21
CA ASP A 68 -0.51 0.02 14.84
C ASP A 68 -0.51 -0.15 16.37
N THR A 69 0.59 -0.63 16.92
CA THR A 69 0.90 -0.67 18.37
C THR A 69 1.48 0.64 18.89
N PHE A 70 1.91 1.55 18.00
CA PHE A 70 2.53 2.81 18.39
C PHE A 70 1.47 3.85 18.82
N PRO A 71 1.87 4.92 19.51
CA PRO A 71 0.95 5.95 19.98
C PRO A 71 0.16 6.62 18.86
N TYR A 72 -1.15 6.72 19.06
CA TYR A 72 -2.04 7.56 18.27
C TYR A 72 -1.76 9.04 18.56
N ARG A 73 -1.73 9.84 17.48
CA ARG A 73 -1.58 11.30 17.52
C ARG A 73 -2.81 11.95 16.94
N ARG A 74 -3.52 12.73 17.75
CA ARG A 74 -4.74 13.43 17.35
C ARG A 74 -4.46 14.46 16.26
N GLN A 75 -5.39 14.59 15.31
CA GLN A 75 -5.27 15.54 14.18
C GLN A 75 -4.03 15.27 13.31
N SER A 76 -3.50 14.05 13.34
CA SER A 76 -2.47 13.62 12.39
C SER A 76 -3.11 12.98 11.15
N PHE A 77 -2.29 12.59 10.17
CA PHE A 77 -2.77 11.81 9.03
C PHE A 77 -3.28 10.41 9.41
N GLN A 78 -3.12 9.98 10.68
CA GLN A 78 -3.67 8.71 11.16
C GLN A 78 -5.20 8.69 11.12
N ASN A 79 -5.89 9.81 11.34
CA ASN A 79 -7.36 9.83 11.37
C ASN A 79 -8.00 10.83 10.39
N ARG A 80 -7.21 11.51 9.55
CA ARG A 80 -7.72 12.43 8.53
C ARG A 80 -6.87 12.45 7.28
N SER A 81 -7.50 12.71 6.14
CA SER A 81 -6.86 12.84 4.84
C SER A 81 -7.31 14.11 4.12
N LYS A 82 -6.46 14.65 3.25
CA LYS A 82 -6.82 15.76 2.37
C LYS A 82 -7.34 15.23 1.05
N LEU A 83 -8.52 15.71 0.64
CA LEU A 83 -9.02 15.49 -0.70
C LEU A 83 -9.01 16.82 -1.46
N ARG A 84 -8.72 16.72 -2.76
CA ARG A 84 -8.88 17.83 -3.68
C ARG A 84 -10.36 18.22 -3.78
N SER A 85 -10.66 19.51 -3.98
CA SER A 85 -11.99 20.04 -4.26
C SER A 85 -11.92 21.28 -5.16
N PRO A 86 -13.04 21.78 -5.74
CA PRO A 86 -12.99 22.96 -6.59
C PRO A 86 -12.37 24.20 -5.91
N GLN A 87 -12.51 24.32 -4.59
CA GLN A 87 -11.96 25.41 -3.77
C GLN A 87 -10.52 25.15 -3.25
N GLY A 88 -9.81 24.18 -3.81
CA GLY A 88 -8.49 23.75 -3.33
C GLY A 88 -8.57 22.36 -2.72
N TRP A 89 -8.68 22.27 -1.40
CA TRP A 89 -8.76 21.00 -0.70
C TRP A 89 -9.64 21.09 0.55
N HIS A 90 -10.08 19.94 1.05
CA HIS A 90 -10.72 19.82 2.37
C HIS A 90 -10.28 18.55 3.09
N TRP A 91 -10.46 18.56 4.41
CA TRP A 91 -10.22 17.38 5.24
C TRP A 91 -11.43 16.44 5.23
N ILE A 92 -11.15 15.16 5.11
CA ILE A 92 -12.04 14.09 5.57
C ILE A 92 -11.46 13.52 6.86
N THR A 93 -12.27 13.37 7.91
CA THR A 93 -11.80 12.95 9.25
C THR A 93 -12.64 11.79 9.77
N ILE A 94 -11.98 10.71 10.21
CA ILE A 94 -12.60 9.61 10.93
C ILE A 94 -12.97 10.10 12.34
N PRO A 95 -14.26 10.01 12.74
CA PRO A 95 -14.67 10.40 14.07
C PRO A 95 -14.23 9.34 15.09
N ILE A 96 -13.56 9.78 16.16
CA ILE A 96 -13.05 8.89 17.22
C ILE A 96 -13.72 9.17 18.57
N PHE A 97 -13.78 8.16 19.45
CA PHE A 97 -14.27 8.31 20.83
C PHE A 97 -13.25 9.02 21.72
N GLY A 98 -13.71 10.03 22.47
CA GLY A 98 -12.92 10.71 23.50
C GLY A 98 -11.63 11.40 23.02
N ARG A 99 -10.74 11.68 23.97
CA ARG A 99 -9.36 12.13 23.72
C ARG A 99 -8.44 10.94 23.99
N ARG A 100 -7.95 10.29 22.94
CA ARG A 100 -7.10 9.09 23.01
C ARG A 100 -5.64 9.35 22.64
N ASP A 101 -5.19 10.61 22.68
CA ASP A 101 -3.81 10.95 22.32
C ASP A 101 -2.83 10.18 23.21
N GLY A 102 -1.82 9.56 22.60
CA GLY A 102 -0.86 8.70 23.30
C GLY A 102 -1.26 7.23 23.46
N ALA A 103 -2.55 6.88 23.33
CA ALA A 103 -2.99 5.47 23.39
C ALA A 103 -2.48 4.69 22.17
N PRO A 104 -2.22 3.37 22.27
CA PRO A 104 -1.90 2.54 21.12
C PRO A 104 -2.95 2.68 20.01
N LEU A 105 -2.53 2.91 18.76
CA LEU A 105 -3.44 3.17 17.64
C LEU A 105 -4.49 2.06 17.44
N ARG A 106 -4.11 0.81 17.72
CA ARG A 106 -5.01 -0.36 17.68
C ARG A 106 -6.16 -0.31 18.68
N GLU A 107 -6.02 0.45 19.77
CA GLU A 107 -7.03 0.60 20.83
C GLU A 107 -7.94 1.82 20.60
N VAL A 108 -7.69 2.61 19.54
CA VAL A 108 -8.49 3.79 19.25
C VAL A 108 -9.79 3.39 18.54
N GLU A 109 -10.91 3.61 19.21
CA GLU A 109 -12.24 3.30 18.71
C GLU A 109 -12.82 4.42 17.84
N ILE A 110 -13.55 4.02 16.79
CA ILE A 110 -14.27 4.89 15.87
C ILE A 110 -15.70 5.08 16.37
N LYS A 111 -16.21 6.32 16.33
CA LYS A 111 -17.63 6.60 16.53
C LYS A 111 -18.43 6.08 15.34
N THR A 112 -19.00 4.89 15.49
CA THR A 112 -19.82 4.21 14.47
C THR A 112 -21.22 4.80 14.35
N GLU A 113 -21.71 5.46 15.38
CA GLU A 113 -22.97 6.20 15.41
C GLU A 113 -22.86 7.45 14.51
N GLY A 114 -23.12 7.27 13.21
CA GLY A 114 -23.11 8.36 12.25
C GLY A 114 -22.92 7.91 10.81
N ARG A 115 -23.00 8.88 9.90
CA ARG A 115 -22.91 8.67 8.45
C ARG A 115 -21.56 9.10 7.88
N TRP A 116 -20.48 8.94 8.65
CA TRP A 116 -19.17 9.44 8.23
C TRP A 116 -18.65 8.69 7.00
N LEU A 117 -18.78 7.35 6.94
CA LEU A 117 -18.40 6.59 5.75
C LEU A 117 -19.16 7.04 4.50
N GLU A 118 -20.48 7.21 4.61
CA GLU A 118 -21.32 7.76 3.52
C GLU A 118 -20.83 9.14 3.09
N LYS A 119 -20.57 10.05 4.04
CA LYS A 119 -20.07 11.41 3.75
C LYS A 119 -18.73 11.36 3.03
N HIS A 120 -17.79 10.55 3.51
CA HIS A 120 -16.46 10.42 2.90
C HIS A 120 -16.55 9.82 1.50
N TRP A 121 -17.38 8.79 1.30
CA TRP A 121 -17.63 8.21 -0.02
C TRP A 121 -18.20 9.24 -0.99
N ARG A 122 -19.20 10.03 -0.56
CA ARG A 122 -19.76 11.13 -1.34
C ARG A 122 -18.72 12.19 -1.67
N SER A 123 -17.77 12.48 -0.77
CA SER A 123 -16.64 13.35 -1.08
C SER A 123 -15.76 12.75 -2.19
N PHE A 124 -15.45 11.46 -2.16
CA PHE A 124 -14.68 10.84 -3.26
C PHE A 124 -15.43 10.91 -4.60
N LEU A 125 -16.73 10.58 -4.61
CA LEU A 125 -17.56 10.71 -5.81
C LEU A 125 -17.58 12.14 -6.34
N TYR A 126 -17.85 13.13 -5.47
CA TYR A 126 -17.94 14.52 -5.89
C TYR A 126 -16.63 15.03 -6.49
N ASN A 127 -15.48 14.66 -5.90
CA ASN A 127 -14.20 15.22 -6.30
C ASN A 127 -13.47 14.45 -7.38
N TYR A 128 -13.77 13.16 -7.59
CA TYR A 128 -12.98 12.32 -8.48
C TYR A 128 -13.78 11.55 -9.53
N ARG A 129 -15.12 11.50 -9.50
CA ARG A 129 -15.90 10.70 -10.47
C ARG A 129 -15.63 11.04 -11.94
N THR A 130 -15.17 12.27 -12.23
CA THR A 130 -14.88 12.76 -13.59
C THR A 130 -13.41 12.56 -13.99
N THR A 131 -12.57 12.05 -13.09
CA THR A 131 -11.18 11.74 -13.41
C THR A 131 -11.11 10.49 -14.29
N MET A 132 -10.03 10.41 -15.08
CA MET A 132 -9.88 9.41 -16.13
C MET A 132 -9.98 7.95 -15.65
N TYR A 133 -9.57 7.66 -14.41
CA TYR A 133 -9.49 6.27 -13.90
C TYR A 133 -10.41 5.99 -12.72
N PHE A 134 -11.29 6.91 -12.31
CA PHE A 134 -12.16 6.67 -11.15
C PHE A 134 -13.07 5.45 -11.36
N GLU A 135 -13.79 5.40 -12.48
CA GLU A 135 -14.70 4.29 -12.81
C GLU A 135 -13.97 2.94 -12.84
N PHE A 136 -12.73 2.92 -13.35
CA PHE A 136 -11.90 1.71 -13.38
C PHE A 136 -11.60 1.16 -11.98
N PHE A 137 -11.36 2.03 -10.99
CA PHE A 137 -11.03 1.61 -9.62
C PHE A 137 -12.23 1.58 -8.67
N GLU A 138 -13.39 2.09 -9.06
CA GLU A 138 -14.56 2.20 -8.19
C GLU A 138 -14.91 0.86 -7.55
N ALA A 139 -14.93 -0.22 -8.32
CA ALA A 139 -15.26 -1.55 -7.82
C ALA A 139 -14.30 -2.07 -6.74
N SER A 140 -13.01 -1.69 -6.79
CA SER A 140 -12.02 -2.05 -5.77
C SER A 140 -12.02 -1.09 -4.58
N PHE A 141 -12.41 0.16 -4.80
CA PHE A 141 -12.33 1.22 -3.80
C PHE A 141 -13.60 1.34 -2.95
N ARG A 142 -14.77 1.23 -3.57
CA ARG A 142 -16.09 1.36 -2.93
C ARG A 142 -16.33 0.39 -1.76
N PRO A 143 -15.90 -0.89 -1.80
CA PRO A 143 -16.08 -1.82 -0.68
C PRO A 143 -15.46 -1.35 0.65
N PHE A 144 -14.48 -0.45 0.60
CA PHE A 144 -13.94 0.19 1.82
C PHE A 144 -15.01 0.95 2.60
N PHE A 145 -15.95 1.60 1.90
CA PHE A 145 -16.99 2.45 2.49
C PHE A 145 -18.27 1.69 2.84
N GLU A 146 -18.41 0.46 2.36
CA GLU A 146 -19.58 -0.40 2.60
C GLU A 146 -19.42 -1.28 3.85
N GLN A 147 -18.20 -1.43 4.36
CA GLN A 147 -17.94 -2.17 5.59
C GLN A 147 -17.96 -1.26 6.83
N THR A 148 -18.28 -1.85 7.97
CA THR A 148 -18.23 -1.15 9.27
C THR A 148 -16.84 -1.22 9.87
N TRP A 149 -16.31 -0.06 10.28
CA TRP A 149 -15.04 0.04 10.99
C TRP A 149 -15.27 0.43 12.45
N THR A 150 -14.86 -0.43 13.38
CA THR A 150 -14.99 -0.17 14.84
C THR A 150 -13.73 0.43 15.45
N HIS A 151 -12.56 0.15 14.87
CA HIS A 151 -11.25 0.59 15.37
C HIS A 151 -10.45 1.29 14.27
N LEU A 152 -9.61 2.25 14.67
CA LEU A 152 -8.80 3.05 13.78
C LEU A 152 -7.74 2.22 13.05
N SER A 153 -7.04 1.32 13.75
CA SER A 153 -5.98 0.48 13.13
C SER A 153 -6.48 -0.34 11.95
N PRO A 154 -7.52 -1.20 12.07
CA PRO A 154 -8.01 -1.96 10.93
C PRO A 154 -8.40 -1.08 9.74
N CYS A 155 -9.06 0.05 10.02
CA CYS A 155 -9.52 1.02 9.02
C CYS A 155 -8.36 1.64 8.23
N THR A 156 -7.37 2.20 8.94
CA THR A 156 -6.25 2.91 8.31
C THR A 156 -5.23 1.94 7.70
N CYS A 157 -5.04 0.77 8.30
CA CYS A 157 -4.26 -0.30 7.68
C CYS A 157 -4.88 -0.73 6.35
N ARG A 158 -6.22 -0.81 6.27
CA ARG A 158 -6.90 -1.12 5.01
C ARG A 158 -6.72 0.01 4.00
N THR A 159 -6.75 1.28 4.39
CA THR A 159 -6.50 2.38 3.42
C THR A 159 -5.11 2.33 2.82
N VAL A 160 -4.08 2.05 3.63
CA VAL A 160 -2.71 1.88 3.11
C VAL A 160 -2.65 0.73 2.10
N LYS A 161 -3.16 -0.44 2.49
CA LYS A 161 -3.16 -1.63 1.62
C LYS A 161 -3.97 -1.42 0.34
N LEU A 162 -5.12 -0.76 0.44
CA LEU A 162 -5.95 -0.42 -0.71
C LEU A 162 -5.19 0.47 -1.69
N LEU A 163 -4.55 1.55 -1.23
CA LEU A 163 -3.76 2.38 -2.14
C LEU A 163 -2.58 1.59 -2.72
N ALA A 164 -1.88 0.77 -1.94
CA ALA A 164 -0.84 -0.09 -2.47
C ALA A 164 -1.35 -1.02 -3.60
N GLU A 165 -2.54 -1.60 -3.43
CA GLU A 165 -3.23 -2.40 -4.46
C GLU A 165 -3.52 -1.55 -5.71
N LEU A 166 -4.09 -0.35 -5.56
CA LEU A 166 -4.42 0.51 -6.72
C LEU A 166 -3.19 1.02 -7.48
N PHE A 167 -2.09 1.30 -6.77
CA PHE A 167 -0.80 1.64 -7.39
C PHE A 167 -0.09 0.41 -8.00
N GLY A 168 -0.54 -0.81 -7.70
CA GLY A 168 0.16 -2.03 -8.08
C GLY A 168 1.54 -2.15 -7.42
N LEU A 169 1.64 -1.82 -6.14
CA LEU A 169 2.85 -1.99 -5.33
C LEU A 169 2.90 -3.42 -4.78
N GLU A 170 4.07 -4.05 -4.86
CA GLU A 170 4.28 -5.45 -4.49
C GLU A 170 4.96 -5.61 -3.11
N THR A 171 5.36 -4.50 -2.49
CA THR A 171 6.02 -4.52 -1.18
C THR A 171 5.13 -5.20 -0.14
N PRO A 172 5.61 -6.26 0.53
CA PRO A 172 4.92 -6.87 1.66
C PRO A 172 4.57 -5.85 2.75
N VAL A 173 3.36 -5.95 3.31
CA VAL A 173 2.88 -5.05 4.37
C VAL A 173 2.32 -5.84 5.56
N THR A 174 2.98 -5.71 6.72
CA THR A 174 2.58 -6.37 7.98
C THR A 174 2.23 -5.33 9.04
N ARG A 175 1.38 -5.67 10.01
CA ARG A 175 1.14 -4.82 11.18
C ARG A 175 2.14 -5.16 12.29
N ALA A 176 2.59 -4.16 13.04
CA ALA A 176 3.44 -4.39 14.21
C ALA A 176 2.78 -5.35 15.21
N SER A 177 1.45 -5.25 15.38
CA SER A 177 0.66 -6.20 16.20
C SER A 177 0.69 -7.66 15.75
N GLN A 178 1.18 -7.96 14.54
CA GLN A 178 1.29 -9.31 13.96
C GLN A 178 2.72 -9.86 14.01
N LEU A 179 3.70 -9.04 14.43
CA LEU A 179 5.07 -9.49 14.64
C LEU A 179 5.20 -10.13 16.03
N ASP A 180 6.24 -10.93 16.21
CA ASP A 180 6.55 -11.51 17.52
C ASP A 180 6.79 -10.39 18.56
N GLY A 181 6.25 -10.57 19.77
CA GLY A 181 6.28 -9.57 20.83
C GLY A 181 5.38 -8.33 20.63
N ALA A 182 4.70 -8.17 19.47
CA ALA A 182 3.87 -7.01 19.15
C ALA A 182 4.56 -5.64 19.44
N PRO A 183 5.74 -5.40 18.83
CA PRO A 183 6.64 -4.31 19.17
C PRO A 183 5.95 -2.94 19.15
N ALA A 184 6.26 -2.07 20.11
CA ALA A 184 5.67 -0.73 20.25
C ALA A 184 6.69 0.41 20.04
N SER A 185 7.93 0.06 19.66
CA SER A 185 9.00 1.01 19.35
C SER A 185 9.75 0.63 18.06
N LEU A 186 10.51 1.58 17.48
CA LEU A 186 11.32 1.32 16.29
C LEU A 186 12.38 0.25 16.55
N ALA A 187 13.06 0.31 17.70
CA ALA A 187 14.09 -0.64 18.09
C ALA A 187 13.54 -2.07 18.19
N GLU A 188 12.42 -2.26 18.90
CA GLU A 188 11.77 -3.57 19.00
C GLU A 188 11.29 -4.07 17.65
N THR A 189 10.80 -3.18 16.78
CA THR A 189 10.34 -3.57 15.43
C THR A 189 11.50 -4.04 14.56
N VAL A 190 12.65 -3.36 14.63
CA VAL A 190 13.86 -3.81 13.91
C VAL A 190 14.34 -5.15 14.45
N GLN A 191 14.37 -5.34 15.78
CA GLN A 191 14.72 -6.62 16.38
C GLN A 191 13.77 -7.75 15.94
N ALA A 192 12.46 -7.53 15.98
CA ALA A 192 11.46 -8.52 15.59
C ALA A 192 11.48 -8.89 14.10
N THR A 193 11.97 -7.99 13.24
CA THR A 193 12.10 -8.22 11.79
C THR A 193 13.49 -8.69 11.37
N GLY A 194 14.49 -8.52 12.25
CA GLY A 194 15.90 -8.79 11.96
C GLY A 194 16.48 -7.87 10.88
N ALA A 195 15.91 -6.68 10.65
CA ALA A 195 16.30 -5.79 9.56
C ALA A 195 17.69 -5.15 9.76
N ASP A 196 18.51 -5.09 8.71
CA ASP A 196 19.81 -4.41 8.73
C ASP A 196 19.68 -2.90 8.43
N VAL A 197 18.62 -2.52 7.71
CA VAL A 197 18.42 -1.15 7.24
C VAL A 197 17.02 -0.66 7.58
N LEU A 198 16.95 0.48 8.28
CA LEU A 198 15.73 1.23 8.51
C LEU A 198 15.68 2.42 7.55
N ALA A 199 14.77 2.36 6.58
CA ALA A 199 14.48 3.47 5.70
C ALA A 199 13.51 4.46 6.38
N VAL A 200 13.90 5.73 6.44
CA VAL A 200 13.11 6.79 7.07
C VAL A 200 12.98 8.01 6.17
N PRO A 201 11.86 8.75 6.22
CA PRO A 201 11.80 10.05 5.59
C PRO A 201 12.91 10.98 6.09
N GLU A 202 13.46 11.84 5.22
CA GLU A 202 14.56 12.76 5.58
C GLU A 202 14.22 13.62 6.81
N GLN A 203 12.96 14.07 6.96
CA GLN A 203 12.53 14.87 8.10
C GLN A 203 12.52 14.11 9.45
N ASP A 204 12.52 12.77 9.42
CA ASP A 204 12.45 11.92 10.61
C ASP A 204 13.84 11.35 10.99
N ALA A 205 14.89 11.66 10.23
CA ALA A 205 16.22 11.05 10.36
C ALA A 205 16.82 11.18 11.77
N SER A 206 16.67 12.34 12.41
CA SER A 206 17.21 12.60 13.75
C SER A 206 16.51 11.78 14.84
N SER A 207 15.24 11.44 14.63
CA SER A 207 14.42 10.69 15.60
C SER A 207 14.51 9.17 15.46
N ALA A 208 15.19 8.70 14.42
CA ALA A 208 15.26 7.29 14.04
C ALA A 208 16.65 6.67 14.19
N ALA A 209 17.59 7.38 14.82
CA ALA A 209 18.94 6.87 15.04
C ALA A 209 18.91 5.61 15.94
N LEU A 210 19.33 4.48 15.38
CA LEU A 210 19.48 3.21 16.08
C LEU A 210 20.95 2.76 15.96
N PRO A 211 21.68 2.51 17.06
CA PRO A 211 23.12 2.25 17.02
C PRO A 211 23.56 1.04 16.18
N GLU A 212 22.71 0.02 16.07
CA GLU A 212 23.06 -1.28 15.45
C GLU A 212 22.42 -1.48 14.06
N VAL A 213 21.75 -0.46 13.52
CA VAL A 213 20.95 -0.56 12.30
C VAL A 213 21.34 0.56 11.34
N GLY A 214 21.59 0.22 10.07
CA GLY A 214 21.83 1.22 9.05
C GLY A 214 20.59 2.09 8.85
N VAL A 215 20.69 3.41 9.03
CA VAL A 215 19.57 4.32 8.77
C VAL A 215 19.75 4.92 7.38
N GLN A 216 18.79 4.67 6.48
CA GLN A 216 18.78 5.25 5.14
C GLN A 216 17.68 6.31 5.04
N THR A 217 18.05 7.54 4.71
CA THR A 217 17.08 8.61 4.49
C THR A 217 16.48 8.54 3.09
N VAL A 218 15.17 8.78 3.00
CA VAL A 218 14.43 8.86 1.76
C VAL A 218 13.86 10.27 1.63
N ALA A 219 14.49 11.06 0.78
CA ALA A 219 14.00 12.39 0.39
C ALA A 219 12.91 12.24 -0.69
N TYR A 220 11.87 13.06 -0.61
CA TYR A 220 10.75 13.03 -1.54
C TYR A 220 10.33 14.44 -1.93
N GLU A 221 10.59 14.79 -3.19
CA GLU A 221 10.07 15.98 -3.83
C GLU A 221 8.71 15.66 -4.45
N HIS A 222 7.69 16.42 -4.07
CA HIS A 222 6.34 16.12 -4.52
C HIS A 222 6.22 16.36 -6.03
N PRO A 223 5.88 15.34 -6.85
CA PRO A 223 5.73 15.52 -8.28
C PRO A 223 4.51 16.40 -8.56
N THR A 224 4.59 17.20 -9.63
CA THR A 224 3.44 17.94 -10.16
C THR A 224 2.78 17.13 -11.27
N TYR A 225 1.45 17.19 -11.32
CA TYR A 225 0.63 16.47 -12.28
C TYR A 225 -0.73 17.14 -12.43
N HIS A 226 -1.49 16.74 -13.44
CA HIS A 226 -2.84 17.27 -13.66
C HIS A 226 -3.82 16.67 -12.66
N GLN A 227 -4.48 17.52 -11.88
CA GLN A 227 -5.54 17.14 -10.95
C GLN A 227 -6.90 17.49 -11.56
N ASN A 228 -7.99 16.95 -11.01
CA ASN A 228 -9.36 17.12 -11.54
C ASN A 228 -9.86 18.59 -11.57
N PHE A 229 -9.18 19.51 -10.87
CA PHE A 229 -9.55 20.91 -10.79
C PHE A 229 -8.36 21.80 -11.14
N GLY A 230 -8.64 23.03 -11.57
CA GLY A 230 -7.61 24.00 -11.96
C GLY A 230 -6.62 24.31 -10.84
N GLY A 231 -5.35 24.47 -11.21
CA GLY A 231 -4.24 24.63 -10.27
C GLY A 231 -3.79 23.30 -9.65
N PHE A 232 -2.64 23.35 -8.98
CA PHE A 232 -2.03 22.18 -8.34
C PHE A 232 -2.01 22.34 -6.82
N GLU A 233 -2.46 21.31 -6.11
CA GLU A 233 -2.45 21.23 -4.66
C GLU A 233 -1.61 20.03 -4.20
N ALA A 234 -0.50 20.31 -3.51
CA ALA A 234 0.38 19.27 -2.99
C ALA A 234 -0.18 18.63 -1.70
N GLY A 235 0.26 17.42 -1.40
CA GLY A 235 -0.03 16.75 -0.12
C GLY A 235 -1.47 16.24 0.00
N MET A 236 -2.15 16.01 -1.12
CA MET A 236 -3.42 15.28 -1.17
C MET A 236 -3.21 13.80 -0.82
N SER A 237 -4.31 13.10 -0.55
CA SER A 237 -4.35 11.64 -0.60
C SER A 237 -3.73 11.15 -1.91
N ALA A 238 -2.92 10.09 -1.84
CA ALA A 238 -2.33 9.46 -3.01
C ALA A 238 -3.40 8.85 -3.96
N ALA A 239 -4.66 8.71 -3.48
CA ALA A 239 -5.80 8.38 -4.34
C ALA A 239 -6.03 9.41 -5.45
N ASP A 240 -5.72 10.69 -5.22
CA ASP A 240 -5.82 11.75 -6.24
C ASP A 240 -4.97 11.39 -7.47
N LEU A 241 -3.69 11.04 -7.27
CA LEU A 241 -2.81 10.64 -8.36
C LEU A 241 -3.33 9.38 -9.08
N VAL A 242 -3.78 8.37 -8.32
CA VAL A 242 -4.30 7.11 -8.87
C VAL A 242 -5.54 7.35 -9.74
N PHE A 243 -6.49 8.15 -9.29
CA PHE A 243 -7.71 8.40 -10.05
C PHE A 243 -7.46 9.25 -11.31
N ASN A 244 -6.44 10.12 -11.30
CA ASN A 244 -6.07 10.89 -12.48
C ASN A 244 -5.20 10.09 -13.48
N TYR A 245 -4.32 9.18 -13.04
CA TYR A 245 -3.29 8.57 -13.90
C TYR A 245 -3.28 7.04 -13.95
N GLY A 246 -4.05 6.36 -13.12
CA GLY A 246 -4.15 4.90 -13.10
C GLY A 246 -2.81 4.20 -12.99
N ARG A 247 -2.48 3.34 -13.96
CA ARG A 247 -1.24 2.55 -13.94
C ARG A 247 0.03 3.41 -14.01
N GLU A 248 -0.03 4.58 -14.65
CA GLU A 248 1.10 5.52 -14.71
C GLU A 248 1.38 6.18 -13.35
N ALA A 249 0.42 6.15 -12.42
CA ALA A 249 0.58 6.72 -11.08
C ALA A 249 1.81 6.15 -10.35
N ARG A 250 2.12 4.86 -10.53
CA ARG A 250 3.32 4.23 -9.93
C ARG A 250 4.63 4.84 -10.42
N ARG A 251 4.70 5.21 -11.70
CA ARG A 251 5.90 5.85 -12.28
C ARG A 251 6.05 7.28 -11.79
N ILE A 252 4.95 8.03 -11.73
CA ILE A 252 4.92 9.40 -11.20
C ILE A 252 5.25 9.43 -9.70
N LEU A 253 4.76 8.44 -8.94
CA LEU A 253 5.13 8.24 -7.54
C LEU A 253 6.64 8.04 -7.39
N ALA A 254 7.23 7.20 -8.24
CA ALA A 254 8.68 6.92 -8.19
C ALA A 254 9.55 8.12 -8.55
N SER A 255 9.08 9.01 -9.44
CA SER A 255 9.86 10.18 -9.89
C SER A 255 10.06 11.23 -8.81
N GLY A 256 9.24 11.24 -7.75
CA GLY A 256 9.41 12.16 -6.63
C GLY A 256 10.54 11.79 -5.67
N VAL A 257 11.06 10.56 -5.72
CA VAL A 257 12.11 10.15 -4.79
C VAL A 257 13.47 10.67 -5.27
N VAL A 258 14.10 11.52 -4.45
CA VAL A 258 15.41 12.10 -4.76
C VAL A 258 16.49 11.07 -4.48
N THR A 259 17.32 10.80 -5.47
CA THR A 259 18.50 9.95 -5.31
C THR A 259 19.71 10.87 -5.20
N LYS A 260 20.18 11.16 -3.98
CA LYS A 260 21.49 11.81 -3.81
C LYS A 260 22.53 10.81 -4.35
N ARG A 261 23.16 11.14 -5.49
CA ARG A 261 24.41 10.46 -5.87
C ARG A 261 25.39 10.77 -4.74
N ALA A 262 26.11 9.76 -4.26
CA ALA A 262 27.24 9.99 -3.37
C ALA A 262 28.11 11.06 -4.04
N GLU A 263 28.26 12.21 -3.39
CA GLU A 263 29.22 13.22 -3.84
C GLU A 263 30.58 12.54 -3.83
N ASP A 264 31.25 12.52 -4.98
CA ASP A 264 32.65 12.10 -5.04
C ASP A 264 33.43 12.94 -4.02
N PRO A 265 34.32 12.34 -3.21
CA PRO A 265 35.11 13.10 -2.26
C PRO A 265 35.86 14.20 -3.03
N PRO A 266 35.93 15.42 -2.49
CA PRO A 266 36.64 16.49 -3.16
C PRO A 266 38.08 16.02 -3.42
N HIS A 267 38.45 15.91 -4.69
CA HIS A 267 39.83 15.74 -5.09
C HIS A 267 40.57 17.03 -4.72
N GLY A 268 41.18 17.03 -3.55
CA GLY A 268 42.13 18.02 -3.06
C GLY A 268 43.46 17.37 -2.78
#